data_AF-A0A382A585-F1
#
_entry.id   AF-A0A382A585-F1
#
_cell.length_a   1.000
_cell.length_b   1.000
_cell.length_c   1.000
_cell.angle_alpha   90.00
_cell.angle_beta   90.00
_cell.angle_gamma   90.00
#
_symmetry.space_group_name_H-M   'P 1'
#
loop_
_entity.id
_entity.type
_entity.pdbx_description
1 polymer ?
#
loop_
_entity_poly.entity_id
_entity_poly.type
_entity_poly.pdbx_seq_one_letter_code
_entity_poly.pdbx_strand_id
1 'polypeptide(L)'
;MLAFRGHNTLSNTCSSCDGAPKSGHLKGENMVQQSHWQSEYQSRLQSADEAVSRLKDGQRLILPTLAGQPPGLIAAMGRRLRDGKLARVRPSTILPTPYLANALLQPEHSDYLDWDSLFCGNSDRLGVFEGRYDMTPMHFGQMPKIMREDLQVGAVMTLASPPNADGYMSVGISIDYTKSLIDWAHFSLVEVNPNVPRVFGDCRVHVSEVSAIVESDDDIFELPNPLGTPEDEKIGALIAERIPDGATIQLGYGAAPSAVGLCLIDHKHLGIHTEMFVDAMRVLMDAGVADNSRKSINPGKTLYTFA
;
A
#
# COMPACT_ATOMS: atom_id res chain seq x y z
N MET A 1 21.85 11.12 22.76
CA MET A 1 22.45 11.71 23.97
C MET A 1 23.07 13.05 23.59
N LEU A 2 22.34 14.16 23.81
CA LEU A 2 22.85 15.51 24.08
C LEU A 2 21.64 16.45 24.13
N ALA A 3 21.33 16.90 25.35
CA ALA A 3 20.25 17.81 25.70
C ALA A 3 20.83 19.21 25.92
N PHE A 4 20.09 20.25 25.57
CA PHE A 4 20.31 21.60 26.09
C PHE A 4 19.01 22.10 26.74
N ARG A 5 19.01 22.13 28.07
CA ARG A 5 18.09 22.92 28.91
C ARG A 5 18.78 24.25 29.23
N GLY A 6 18.02 25.33 29.13
CA GLY A 6 18.39 26.62 29.70
C GLY A 6 17.16 27.26 30.32
N HIS A 7 17.06 27.18 31.64
CA HIS A 7 16.13 27.99 32.45
C HIS A 7 16.66 29.41 32.56
N ASN A 8 15.77 30.39 32.57
CA ASN A 8 15.90 31.53 33.48
C ASN A 8 14.52 32.07 33.86
N THR A 9 14.29 32.06 35.17
CA THR A 9 13.24 32.75 35.90
C THR A 9 13.60 34.23 36.04
N LEU A 10 12.60 35.11 36.18
CA LEU A 10 12.59 36.17 37.18
C LEU A 10 11.18 36.80 37.26
N SER A 11 10.71 36.87 38.50
CA SER A 11 9.47 37.45 39.00
C SER A 11 9.54 38.99 39.09
N ASN A 12 8.39 39.68 39.01
CA ASN A 12 7.96 40.65 40.03
C ASN A 12 6.51 41.14 39.81
N THR A 13 5.69 40.80 40.81
CA THR A 13 4.62 41.57 41.50
C THR A 13 4.11 42.91 40.93
N CYS A 14 2.77 43.09 40.93
CA CYS A 14 2.01 43.83 41.97
C CYS A 14 0.64 44.38 41.47
N SER A 15 -0.44 43.92 42.12
CA SER A 15 -1.64 44.65 42.60
C SER A 15 -2.71 45.26 41.67
N SER A 16 -3.90 44.63 41.79
CA SER A 16 -5.25 45.19 42.06
C SER A 16 -5.88 46.21 41.11
N CYS A 17 -7.07 45.87 40.59
CA CYS A 17 -8.31 46.62 40.83
C CYS A 17 -9.54 45.75 40.47
N ASP A 18 -10.51 45.73 41.38
CA ASP A 18 -11.81 45.07 41.30
C ASP A 18 -12.68 45.56 40.13
N GLY A 19 -13.49 44.66 39.58
CA GLY A 19 -14.57 45.01 38.65
C GLY A 19 -15.24 43.82 37.99
N ALA A 20 -16.22 43.22 38.66
CA ALA A 20 -17.32 42.48 38.01
C ALA A 20 -18.62 43.28 38.25
N PRO A 21 -19.74 43.05 37.52
CA PRO A 21 -19.97 42.07 36.46
C PRO A 21 -20.64 42.68 35.19
N LYS A 22 -20.76 41.90 34.10
CA LYS A 22 -21.98 41.88 33.26
C LYS A 22 -21.97 40.70 32.30
N SER A 23 -23.01 39.89 32.48
CA SER A 23 -23.49 38.84 31.59
C SER A 23 -23.76 39.35 30.17
N GLY A 24 -23.27 38.63 29.17
CA GLY A 24 -23.65 38.79 27.77
C GLY A 24 -23.27 37.54 27.01
N HIS A 25 -24.29 36.79 26.58
CA HIS A 25 -24.15 35.62 25.71
C HIS A 25 -23.32 35.93 24.48
N LEU A 26 -22.40 35.04 24.12
CA LEU A 26 -22.15 34.59 22.74
C LEU A 26 -21.43 33.23 22.81
N LYS A 27 -22.21 32.15 22.95
CA LYS A 27 -21.77 30.82 22.50
C LYS A 27 -21.77 30.87 20.96
N GLY A 28 -20.65 31.28 20.39
CA GLY A 28 -20.33 30.95 19.01
C GLY A 28 -19.66 29.58 19.02
N GLU A 29 -20.45 28.51 19.00
CA GLU A 29 -19.94 27.23 18.53
C GLU A 29 -19.50 27.46 17.08
N ASN A 30 -18.18 27.51 16.85
CA ASN A 30 -17.65 27.39 15.51
C ASN A 30 -18.02 25.99 15.02
N MET A 31 -19.21 25.83 14.46
CA MET A 31 -19.51 24.74 13.54
C MET A 31 -18.56 24.94 12.38
N VAL A 32 -17.40 24.27 12.43
CA VAL A 32 -16.55 24.07 11.27
C VAL A 32 -17.45 23.43 10.23
N GLN A 33 -17.81 24.21 9.22
CA GLN A 33 -18.60 23.73 8.09
C GLN A 33 -17.77 22.63 7.46
N GLN A 34 -18.13 21.36 7.72
CA GLN A 34 -17.43 20.22 7.14
C GLN A 34 -17.41 20.42 5.63
N SER A 35 -16.22 20.37 5.03
CA SER A 35 -16.16 20.41 3.58
C SER A 35 -16.82 19.14 3.03
N HIS A 36 -17.30 19.22 1.80
CA HIS A 36 -18.12 18.18 1.19
C HIS A 36 -17.50 16.77 1.33
N TRP A 37 -16.17 16.67 1.19
CA TRP A 37 -15.47 15.39 1.27
C TRP A 37 -15.42 14.80 2.68
N GLN A 38 -15.35 15.60 3.77
CA GLN A 38 -15.37 15.02 5.12
C GLN A 38 -16.72 14.38 5.41
N SER A 39 -17.81 14.99 4.97
CA SER A 39 -19.14 14.40 5.14
C SER A 39 -19.29 13.13 4.31
N GLU A 40 -18.76 13.08 3.08
CA GLU A 40 -18.70 11.85 2.29
C GLU A 40 -17.87 10.76 2.97
N TYR A 41 -16.69 11.10 3.50
CA TYR A 41 -15.85 10.17 4.24
C TYR A 41 -16.61 9.55 5.42
N GLN A 42 -17.23 10.38 6.26
CA GLN A 42 -18.00 9.93 7.41
C GLN A 42 -19.20 9.06 7.01
N SER A 43 -19.85 9.35 5.87
CA SER A 43 -20.97 8.54 5.38
C SER A 43 -20.57 7.15 4.86
N ARG A 44 -19.29 6.97 4.50
CA ARG A 44 -18.72 5.71 3.96
C ARG A 44 -17.94 4.92 5.01
N LEU A 45 -17.63 5.55 6.15
CA LEU A 45 -16.95 4.94 7.27
C LEU A 45 -17.85 3.90 7.94
N GLN A 46 -17.33 2.69 8.10
CA GLN A 46 -18.02 1.55 8.72
C GLN A 46 -17.00 0.57 9.29
N SER A 47 -17.46 -0.43 10.04
CA SER A 47 -16.56 -1.48 10.53
C SER A 47 -16.08 -2.40 9.39
N ALA A 48 -14.91 -3.04 9.59
CA ALA A 48 -14.40 -4.03 8.64
C ALA A 48 -15.38 -5.18 8.39
N ASP A 49 -16.06 -5.66 9.44
CA ASP A 49 -17.05 -6.73 9.33
C ASP A 49 -18.29 -6.31 8.54
N GLU A 50 -18.77 -5.08 8.69
CA GLU A 50 -19.87 -4.52 7.88
C GLU A 50 -19.45 -4.34 6.42
N ALA A 51 -18.25 -3.81 6.18
CA ALA A 51 -17.74 -3.61 4.82
C ALA A 51 -17.63 -4.95 4.07
N VAL A 52 -17.02 -5.95 4.69
CA VAL A 52 -16.85 -7.30 4.11
C VAL A 52 -18.19 -8.03 3.96
N SER A 53 -19.18 -7.77 4.82
CA SER A 53 -20.52 -8.39 4.70
C SER A 53 -21.25 -8.05 3.40
N ARG A 54 -20.83 -7.01 2.70
CA ARG A 54 -21.42 -6.54 1.43
C ARG A 54 -20.87 -7.26 0.20
N LEU A 55 -19.83 -8.08 0.36
CA LEU A 55 -19.34 -8.96 -0.70
C LEU A 55 -20.43 -9.97 -1.10
N LYS A 56 -20.44 -10.37 -2.38
CA LYS A 56 -21.47 -11.24 -2.97
C LYS A 56 -20.89 -12.57 -3.42
N ASP A 57 -21.72 -13.61 -3.43
CA ASP A 57 -21.31 -14.92 -3.94
C ASP A 57 -20.85 -14.84 -5.40
N GLY A 58 -19.77 -15.55 -5.73
CA GLY A 58 -19.15 -15.56 -7.05
C GLY A 58 -18.41 -14.27 -7.42
N GLN A 59 -18.42 -13.24 -6.57
CA GLN A 59 -17.75 -11.98 -6.85
C GLN A 59 -16.23 -12.17 -6.87
N ARG A 60 -15.60 -11.76 -7.98
CA ARG A 60 -14.15 -11.66 -8.06
C ARG A 60 -13.68 -10.46 -7.26
N LEU A 61 -12.79 -10.73 -6.31
CA LEU A 61 -12.21 -9.77 -5.39
C LEU A 61 -10.71 -9.71 -5.65
N ILE A 62 -10.18 -8.52 -5.90
CA ILE A 62 -8.73 -8.33 -6.05
C ILE A 62 -8.16 -7.62 -4.83
N LEU A 63 -7.00 -8.12 -4.38
CA LEU A 63 -6.16 -7.47 -3.38
C LEU A 63 -4.83 -7.02 -4.01
N PRO A 64 -4.27 -5.86 -3.60
CA PRO A 64 -2.99 -5.37 -4.10
C PRO A 64 -1.84 -6.34 -3.85
N THR A 65 -0.73 -6.11 -4.53
CA THR A 65 0.50 -6.86 -4.28
C THR A 65 1.09 -6.52 -2.91
N LEU A 66 1.55 -7.52 -2.16
CA LEU A 66 2.31 -7.38 -0.90
C LEU A 66 1.73 -6.33 0.09
N ALA A 67 2.50 -5.30 0.42
CA ALA A 67 2.24 -4.37 1.51
C ALA A 67 1.00 -3.48 1.32
N GLY A 68 0.41 -3.48 0.12
CA GLY A 68 -0.90 -2.85 -0.13
C GLY A 68 -2.10 -3.69 0.31
N GLN A 69 -1.91 -4.94 0.74
CA GLN A 69 -2.99 -5.81 1.22
C GLN A 69 -3.54 -5.31 2.58
N PRO A 70 -4.84 -5.00 2.70
CA PRO A 70 -5.38 -4.33 3.89
C PRO A 70 -5.62 -5.31 5.07
N PRO A 71 -4.83 -5.25 6.15
CA PRO A 71 -4.82 -6.30 7.18
C PRO A 71 -6.13 -6.40 7.97
N GLY A 72 -6.76 -5.28 8.36
CA GLY A 72 -8.00 -5.28 9.13
C GLY A 72 -9.19 -5.86 8.35
N LEU A 73 -9.28 -5.49 7.08
CA LEU A 73 -10.23 -6.00 6.10
C LEU A 73 -10.03 -7.51 5.81
N ILE A 74 -8.79 -7.95 5.64
CA ILE A 74 -8.45 -9.39 5.49
C ILE A 74 -8.79 -10.17 6.77
N ALA A 75 -8.50 -9.61 7.95
CA ALA A 75 -8.85 -10.22 9.22
C ALA A 75 -10.38 -10.38 9.38
N ALA A 76 -11.16 -9.39 8.93
CA ALA A 76 -12.62 -9.47 8.90
C ALA A 76 -13.12 -10.57 7.95
N MET A 77 -12.53 -10.71 6.75
CA MET A 77 -12.83 -11.85 5.88
C MET A 77 -12.57 -13.18 6.59
N GLY A 78 -11.40 -13.35 7.22
CA GLY A 78 -11.06 -14.57 7.95
C GLY A 78 -12.02 -14.86 9.11
N ARG A 79 -12.44 -13.85 9.88
CA ARG A 79 -13.46 -14.01 10.94
C ARG A 79 -14.78 -14.51 10.38
N ARG A 80 -15.29 -13.84 9.34
CA ARG A 80 -16.57 -14.19 8.72
C ARG A 80 -16.53 -15.56 8.04
N LEU A 81 -15.39 -15.95 7.49
CA LEU A 81 -15.16 -17.27 6.90
C LEU A 81 -15.31 -18.37 7.96
N ARG A 82 -14.64 -18.23 9.10
CA ARG A 82 -14.76 -19.17 10.24
C ARG A 82 -16.17 -19.23 10.82
N ASP A 83 -16.88 -18.11 10.81
CA ASP A 83 -18.27 -18.01 11.26
C ASP A 83 -19.29 -18.58 10.25
N GLY A 84 -18.87 -18.96 9.04
CA GLY A 84 -19.78 -19.40 7.97
C GLY A 84 -20.67 -18.27 7.42
N LYS A 85 -20.22 -17.01 7.52
CA LYS A 85 -20.95 -15.79 7.14
C LYS A 85 -20.31 -15.03 5.97
N LEU A 86 -19.16 -15.48 5.47
CA LEU A 86 -18.53 -14.90 4.29
C LEU A 86 -19.23 -15.43 3.04
N ALA A 87 -19.57 -14.54 2.11
CA ALA A 87 -20.00 -14.94 0.77
C ALA A 87 -18.88 -15.73 0.08
N ARG A 88 -19.24 -16.71 -0.76
CA ARG A 88 -18.26 -17.52 -1.50
C ARG A 88 -17.66 -16.70 -2.64
N VAL A 89 -16.66 -15.88 -2.31
CA VAL A 89 -15.95 -14.98 -3.22
C VAL A 89 -14.78 -15.68 -3.90
N ARG A 90 -14.27 -15.05 -4.97
CA ARG A 90 -13.06 -15.43 -5.71
C ARG A 90 -11.94 -14.41 -5.49
N PRO A 91 -11.24 -14.48 -4.34
CA PRO A 91 -10.13 -13.58 -4.05
C PRO A 91 -8.87 -13.95 -4.85
N SER A 92 -8.15 -12.92 -5.29
CA SER A 92 -6.88 -13.10 -6.03
C SER A 92 -5.89 -11.97 -5.71
N THR A 93 -4.61 -12.30 -5.72
CA THR A 93 -3.51 -11.33 -5.58
C THR A 93 -2.21 -11.88 -6.15
N ILE A 94 -1.24 -11.00 -6.40
CA ILE A 94 0.17 -11.34 -6.56
C ILE A 94 0.82 -11.31 -5.17
N LEU A 95 1.61 -12.34 -4.86
CA LEU A 95 2.41 -12.43 -3.62
C LEU A 95 1.55 -12.24 -2.35
N PRO A 96 0.76 -13.24 -1.95
CA PRO A 96 -0.06 -13.17 -0.76
C PRO A 96 0.83 -13.05 0.47
N THR A 97 0.54 -12.10 1.36
CA THR A 97 1.28 -11.92 2.60
C THR A 97 1.02 -13.07 3.59
N PRO A 98 1.91 -13.28 4.59
CA PRO A 98 1.69 -14.29 5.62
C PRO A 98 0.39 -14.11 6.40
N TYR A 99 -0.04 -12.87 6.68
CA TYR A 99 -1.29 -12.64 7.40
C TYR A 99 -2.52 -12.95 6.55
N LEU A 100 -2.47 -12.70 5.23
CA LEU A 100 -3.50 -13.16 4.30
C LEU A 100 -3.58 -14.68 4.31
N ALA A 101 -2.45 -15.36 4.16
CA ALA A 101 -2.40 -16.82 4.19
C ALA A 101 -2.99 -17.40 5.48
N ASN A 102 -2.63 -16.82 6.63
CA ASN A 102 -3.15 -17.23 7.93
C ASN A 102 -4.67 -17.01 8.05
N ALA A 103 -5.19 -15.91 7.49
CA ALA A 103 -6.61 -15.59 7.56
C ALA A 103 -7.46 -16.43 6.62
N LEU A 104 -6.99 -16.68 5.39
CA LEU A 104 -7.81 -17.17 4.28
C LEU A 104 -7.36 -18.52 3.71
N LEU A 105 -6.06 -18.82 3.69
CA LEU A 105 -5.49 -19.93 2.91
C LEU A 105 -5.20 -21.19 3.73
N GLN A 106 -5.94 -21.39 4.81
CA GLN A 106 -5.89 -22.63 5.58
C GLN A 106 -6.64 -23.75 4.86
N PRO A 107 -6.18 -25.01 4.92
CA PRO A 107 -6.82 -26.13 4.21
C PRO A 107 -8.33 -26.27 4.46
N GLU A 108 -8.79 -26.05 5.68
CA GLU A 108 -10.20 -26.11 6.06
C GLU A 108 -11.09 -25.05 5.38
N HIS A 109 -10.48 -24.02 4.79
CA HIS A 109 -11.20 -22.93 4.13
C HIS A 109 -11.42 -23.18 2.62
N SER A 110 -10.74 -24.17 2.00
CA SER A 110 -10.75 -24.33 0.53
C SER A 110 -12.12 -24.66 -0.05
N ASP A 111 -13.05 -25.20 0.74
CA ASP A 111 -14.42 -25.51 0.29
C ASP A 111 -15.35 -24.28 0.29
N TYR A 112 -14.93 -23.19 0.94
CA TYR A 112 -15.74 -22.00 1.18
C TYR A 112 -15.19 -20.74 0.50
N LEU A 113 -13.98 -20.83 -0.06
CA LEU A 113 -13.26 -19.74 -0.71
C LEU A 113 -12.62 -20.23 -2.01
N ASP A 114 -12.98 -19.60 -3.13
CA ASP A 114 -12.42 -19.95 -4.44
C ASP A 114 -11.13 -19.13 -4.68
N TRP A 115 -10.04 -19.46 -3.97
CA TRP A 115 -8.76 -18.76 -4.13
C TRP A 115 -8.16 -18.97 -5.53
N ASP A 116 -7.78 -17.87 -6.18
CA ASP A 116 -7.16 -17.85 -7.51
C ASP A 116 -5.82 -17.11 -7.44
N SER A 117 -4.72 -17.87 -7.55
CA SER A 117 -3.36 -17.33 -7.49
C SER A 117 -2.98 -16.66 -8.79
N LEU A 118 -2.61 -15.37 -8.73
CA LEU A 118 -2.11 -14.63 -9.90
C LEU A 118 -0.59 -14.73 -10.05
N PHE A 119 0.08 -15.13 -8.98
CA PHE A 119 1.49 -15.43 -8.92
C PHE A 119 1.72 -16.46 -7.81
N CYS A 120 2.06 -17.69 -8.20
CA CYS A 120 2.23 -18.82 -7.29
C CYS A 120 3.48 -18.63 -6.39
N GLY A 121 3.24 -18.14 -5.18
CA GLY A 121 4.26 -17.74 -4.21
C GLY A 121 4.37 -18.68 -3.02
N ASN A 122 5.18 -18.33 -2.03
CA ASN A 122 5.38 -19.17 -0.85
C ASN A 122 4.07 -19.47 -0.10
N SER A 123 3.18 -18.48 -0.04
CA SER A 123 1.95 -18.50 0.75
C SER A 123 0.85 -19.40 0.19
N ASP A 124 0.79 -19.61 -1.13
CA ASP A 124 -0.30 -20.32 -1.80
C ASP A 124 0.15 -21.51 -2.65
N ARG A 125 1.46 -21.66 -2.94
CA ARG A 125 2.00 -22.74 -3.76
C ARG A 125 1.58 -24.13 -3.32
N LEU A 126 1.60 -24.42 -2.03
CA LEU A 126 1.21 -25.75 -1.53
C LEU A 126 -0.26 -26.05 -1.88
N GLY A 127 -1.16 -25.08 -1.68
CA GLY A 127 -2.57 -25.26 -2.01
C GLY A 127 -2.82 -25.37 -3.53
N VAL A 128 -2.04 -24.66 -4.36
CA VAL A 128 -2.09 -24.86 -5.81
C VAL A 128 -1.64 -26.29 -6.18
N PHE A 129 -0.55 -26.78 -5.62
CA PHE A 129 -0.02 -28.13 -5.91
C PHE A 129 -0.92 -29.26 -5.41
N GLU A 130 -1.65 -29.03 -4.33
CA GLU A 130 -2.63 -29.97 -3.78
C GLU A 130 -4.00 -29.90 -4.50
N GLY A 131 -4.16 -28.98 -5.46
CA GLY A 131 -5.42 -28.78 -6.18
C GLY A 131 -6.52 -28.11 -5.36
N ARG A 132 -6.16 -27.45 -4.24
CA ARG A 132 -7.09 -26.65 -3.44
C ARG A 132 -7.40 -25.30 -4.07
N TYR A 133 -6.45 -24.75 -4.83
CA TYR A 133 -6.51 -23.40 -5.39
C TYR A 133 -6.31 -23.40 -6.90
N ASP A 134 -6.97 -22.47 -7.58
CA ASP A 134 -6.74 -22.18 -8.98
C ASP A 134 -5.48 -21.32 -9.16
N MET A 135 -4.93 -21.34 -10.36
CA MET A 135 -3.86 -20.43 -10.78
C MET A 135 -4.17 -19.88 -12.17
N THR A 136 -4.39 -18.57 -12.25
CA THR A 136 -4.64 -17.87 -13.51
C THR A 136 -3.37 -17.16 -14.00
N PRO A 137 -2.65 -17.70 -15.00
CA PRO A 137 -1.45 -17.07 -15.52
C PRO A 137 -1.80 -15.84 -16.36
N MET A 138 -1.19 -14.70 -16.03
CA MET A 138 -1.33 -13.45 -16.80
C MET A 138 -0.02 -12.70 -16.87
N HIS A 139 0.21 -11.98 -17.96
CA HIS A 139 1.31 -11.01 -18.02
C HIS A 139 0.97 -9.81 -17.14
N PHE A 140 1.85 -9.45 -16.19
CA PHE A 140 1.55 -8.45 -15.17
C PHE A 140 1.14 -7.09 -15.77
N GLY A 141 1.88 -6.61 -16.78
CA GLY A 141 1.55 -5.37 -17.50
C GLY A 141 0.21 -5.39 -18.27
N GLN A 142 -0.42 -6.55 -18.43
CA GLN A 142 -1.74 -6.70 -19.07
C GLN A 142 -2.87 -6.92 -18.06
N MET A 143 -2.55 -7.25 -16.81
CA MET A 143 -3.54 -7.54 -15.77
C MET A 143 -4.60 -6.46 -15.60
N PRO A 144 -4.28 -5.14 -15.60
CA PRO A 144 -5.33 -4.12 -15.49
C PRO A 144 -6.42 -4.28 -16.57
N LYS A 145 -6.02 -4.53 -17.83
CA LYS A 145 -6.97 -4.71 -18.92
C LYS A 145 -7.76 -6.01 -18.77
N ILE A 146 -7.07 -7.12 -18.55
CA ILE A 146 -7.67 -8.46 -18.43
C ILE A 146 -8.68 -8.49 -17.26
N MET A 147 -8.33 -7.88 -16.13
CA MET A 147 -9.19 -7.85 -14.95
C MET A 147 -10.47 -7.04 -15.18
N ARG A 148 -10.42 -5.96 -15.97
CA ARG A 148 -11.60 -5.15 -16.30
C ARG A 148 -12.47 -5.81 -17.36
N GLU A 149 -11.86 -6.25 -18.46
CA GLU A 149 -12.57 -6.65 -19.67
C GLU A 149 -12.93 -8.14 -19.68
N ASP A 150 -12.02 -9.02 -19.25
CA ASP A 150 -12.19 -10.48 -19.38
C ASP A 150 -12.65 -11.14 -18.08
N LEU A 151 -12.06 -10.76 -16.94
CA LEU A 151 -12.44 -11.31 -15.64
C LEU A 151 -13.64 -10.59 -15.01
N GLN A 152 -13.88 -9.34 -15.43
CA GLN A 152 -14.94 -8.49 -14.89
C GLN A 152 -14.90 -8.40 -13.35
N VAL A 153 -13.74 -8.01 -12.82
CA VAL A 153 -13.53 -7.87 -11.38
C VAL A 153 -14.61 -6.98 -10.76
N GLY A 154 -15.31 -7.52 -9.77
CA GLY A 154 -16.47 -6.89 -9.15
C GLY A 154 -16.16 -6.17 -7.84
N ALA A 155 -15.04 -6.49 -7.18
CA ALA A 155 -14.60 -5.83 -5.96
C ALA A 155 -13.08 -5.67 -5.89
N VAL A 156 -12.64 -4.62 -5.20
CA VAL A 156 -11.23 -4.39 -4.82
C VAL A 156 -11.16 -3.98 -3.35
N MET A 157 -10.20 -4.55 -2.63
CA MET A 157 -9.89 -4.20 -1.23
C MET A 157 -8.45 -3.74 -1.14
N THR A 158 -8.21 -2.51 -0.72
CA THR A 158 -6.87 -1.90 -0.73
C THR A 158 -6.57 -1.12 0.54
N LEU A 159 -5.28 -0.91 0.80
CA LEU A 159 -4.75 -0.08 1.87
C LEU A 159 -4.36 1.31 1.32
N ALA A 160 -4.71 2.38 2.04
CA ALA A 160 -4.42 3.75 1.62
C ALA A 160 -4.05 4.68 2.78
N SER A 161 -3.36 5.78 2.46
CA SER A 161 -3.09 6.86 3.42
C SER A 161 -4.37 7.60 3.82
N PRO A 162 -4.39 8.32 4.95
CA PRO A 162 -5.47 9.25 5.30
C PRO A 162 -5.69 10.29 4.20
N PRO A 163 -6.92 10.80 3.98
CA PRO A 163 -7.16 11.86 3.01
C PRO A 163 -6.38 13.14 3.34
N ASN A 164 -5.95 13.87 2.31
CA ASN A 164 -5.33 15.19 2.48
C ASN A 164 -6.42 16.28 2.65
N ALA A 165 -6.01 17.55 2.65
CA ALA A 165 -6.92 18.70 2.75
C ALA A 165 -8.02 18.72 1.65
N ASP A 166 -7.73 18.11 0.50
CA ASP A 166 -8.61 18.06 -0.66
C ASP A 166 -9.37 16.73 -0.79
N GLY A 167 -9.35 15.86 0.23
CA GLY A 167 -10.07 14.59 0.23
C GLY A 167 -9.41 13.46 -0.57
N TYR A 168 -8.14 13.60 -0.97
CA TYR A 168 -7.41 12.55 -1.69
C TYR A 168 -6.59 11.67 -0.76
N MET A 169 -6.82 10.36 -0.81
CA MET A 169 -6.00 9.30 -0.24
C MET A 169 -4.90 8.87 -1.24
N SER A 170 -3.94 8.06 -0.80
CA SER A 170 -2.85 7.52 -1.63
C SER A 170 -2.75 6.01 -1.45
N VAL A 171 -2.85 5.25 -2.54
CA VAL A 171 -2.59 3.78 -2.61
C VAL A 171 -1.15 3.48 -3.07
N GLY A 172 -0.24 4.43 -2.84
CA GLY A 172 1.09 4.46 -3.44
C GLY A 172 2.08 3.37 -3.06
N ILE A 173 1.79 2.57 -2.02
CA ILE A 173 2.58 1.37 -1.71
C ILE A 173 2.39 0.32 -2.82
N SER A 174 1.15 0.11 -3.28
CA SER A 174 0.82 -0.86 -4.32
C SER A 174 -0.24 -0.29 -5.25
N ILE A 175 0.23 0.37 -6.31
CA ILE A 175 -0.63 1.00 -7.33
C ILE A 175 -1.09 -0.07 -8.31
N ASP A 176 -0.12 -0.85 -8.82
CA ASP A 176 -0.25 -2.01 -9.70
C ASP A 176 -1.52 -2.06 -10.56
N TYR A 177 -2.25 -3.17 -10.53
CA TYR A 177 -3.58 -3.27 -11.11
C TYR A 177 -4.64 -2.58 -10.22
N THR A 178 -4.32 -2.33 -8.95
CA THR A 178 -5.25 -1.87 -7.93
C THR A 178 -5.89 -0.54 -8.27
N LYS A 179 -5.11 0.49 -8.64
CA LYS A 179 -5.66 1.81 -8.97
C LYS A 179 -6.68 1.71 -10.10
N SER A 180 -6.34 0.94 -11.12
CA SER A 180 -7.24 0.74 -12.24
C SER A 180 -8.54 0.02 -11.85
N LEU A 181 -8.51 -0.83 -10.84
CA LEU A 181 -9.69 -1.54 -10.36
C LEU A 181 -10.53 -0.70 -9.41
N ILE A 182 -9.95 0.25 -8.69
CA ILE A 182 -10.72 1.24 -7.94
C ILE A 182 -11.61 2.04 -8.89
N ASP A 183 -11.10 2.39 -10.07
CA ASP A 183 -11.83 3.17 -11.07
C ASP A 183 -12.90 2.35 -11.81
N TRP A 184 -12.79 1.02 -11.79
CA TRP A 184 -13.63 0.11 -12.57
C TRP A 184 -14.64 -0.68 -11.74
N ALA A 185 -14.20 -1.22 -10.61
CA ALA A 185 -14.99 -2.17 -9.84
C ALA A 185 -16.21 -1.49 -9.22
N HIS A 186 -17.33 -2.19 -9.24
CA HIS A 186 -18.57 -1.70 -8.62
C HIS A 186 -18.46 -1.55 -7.09
N PHE A 187 -17.50 -2.21 -6.46
CA PHE A 187 -17.33 -2.18 -5.02
C PHE A 187 -15.86 -2.07 -4.60
N SER A 188 -15.44 -0.86 -4.23
CA SER A 188 -14.11 -0.53 -3.74
C SER A 188 -14.12 -0.31 -2.22
N LEU A 189 -13.39 -1.14 -1.49
CA LEU A 189 -13.20 -1.00 -0.04
C LEU A 189 -11.78 -0.51 0.23
N VAL A 190 -11.67 0.55 1.00
CA VAL A 190 -10.38 1.12 1.39
C VAL A 190 -10.22 1.04 2.90
N GLU A 191 -9.12 0.43 3.33
CA GLU A 191 -8.62 0.55 4.68
C GLU A 191 -7.66 1.74 4.74
N VAL A 192 -8.01 2.74 5.54
CA VAL A 192 -7.25 3.97 5.73
C VAL A 192 -6.36 3.79 6.95
N ASN A 193 -5.05 3.91 6.73
CA ASN A 193 -4.05 3.71 7.76
C ASN A 193 -2.99 4.83 7.73
N PRO A 194 -2.74 5.53 8.86
CA PRO A 194 -1.81 6.64 8.92
C PRO A 194 -0.34 6.27 8.67
N ASN A 195 0.02 4.99 8.79
CA ASN A 195 1.36 4.48 8.52
C ASN A 195 1.64 4.31 7.02
N VAL A 196 0.59 4.37 6.17
CA VAL A 196 0.74 4.30 4.70
C VAL A 196 1.35 5.62 4.17
N PRO A 197 2.49 5.58 3.47
CA PRO A 197 3.09 6.77 2.92
C PRO A 197 2.22 7.38 1.82
N ARG A 198 2.20 8.72 1.81
CA ARG A 198 1.65 9.47 0.70
C ARG A 198 2.69 9.57 -0.41
N VAL A 199 2.40 8.93 -1.53
CA VAL A 199 3.28 8.88 -2.70
C VAL A 199 2.72 9.82 -3.78
N PHE A 200 3.59 10.34 -4.65
CA PHE A 200 3.19 11.08 -5.84
C PHE A 200 3.01 10.15 -7.04
N GLY A 201 2.07 10.48 -7.92
CA GLY A 201 1.85 9.75 -9.15
C GLY A 201 0.37 9.50 -9.38
N ASP A 202 0.07 8.54 -10.25
CA ASP A 202 -1.28 8.08 -10.52
C ASP A 202 -1.74 7.06 -9.47
N CYS A 203 -1.72 7.49 -8.21
CA CYS A 203 -2.03 6.68 -7.03
C CYS A 203 -3.01 7.37 -6.08
N ARG A 204 -3.56 8.51 -6.51
CA ARG A 204 -4.49 9.32 -5.72
C ARG A 204 -5.90 8.81 -5.92
N VAL A 205 -6.64 8.67 -4.82
CA VAL A 205 -8.04 8.23 -4.82
C VAL A 205 -8.82 9.18 -3.93
N HIS A 206 -9.85 9.84 -4.47
CA HIS A 206 -10.72 10.71 -3.71
C HIS A 206 -11.75 9.90 -2.92
N VAL A 207 -12.17 10.40 -1.75
CA VAL A 207 -13.17 9.72 -0.90
C VAL A 207 -14.52 9.46 -1.61
N SER A 208 -14.85 10.25 -2.62
CA SER A 208 -16.07 10.06 -3.43
C SER A 208 -16.00 8.84 -4.35
N GLU A 209 -14.78 8.37 -4.68
CA GLU A 209 -14.53 7.28 -5.63
C GLU A 209 -14.62 5.90 -4.97
N VAL A 210 -14.74 5.83 -3.64
CA VAL A 210 -14.70 4.57 -2.90
C VAL A 210 -16.05 4.20 -2.32
N SER A 211 -16.37 2.91 -2.25
CA SER A 211 -17.68 2.43 -1.80
C SER A 211 -17.79 2.22 -0.28
N ALA A 212 -16.65 2.08 0.38
CA ALA A 212 -16.53 1.68 1.78
C ALA A 212 -15.18 2.16 2.32
N ILE A 213 -15.19 2.73 3.52
CA ILE A 213 -13.98 3.13 4.24
C ILE A 213 -13.97 2.42 5.60
N VAL A 214 -12.81 1.90 5.95
CA VAL A 214 -12.47 1.34 7.26
C VAL A 214 -11.20 2.05 7.73
N GLU A 215 -11.03 2.26 9.02
CA GLU A 215 -9.79 2.82 9.58
C GLU A 215 -9.01 1.74 10.35
N SER A 216 -7.69 1.78 10.25
CA SER A 216 -6.77 0.98 11.06
C SER A 216 -5.51 1.79 11.42
N ASP A 217 -4.78 1.34 12.42
CA ASP A 217 -3.48 1.88 12.85
C ASP A 217 -2.38 0.81 12.90
N ASP A 218 -2.62 -0.33 12.25
CA ASP A 218 -1.68 -1.45 12.16
C ASP A 218 -0.36 -1.04 11.48
N ASP A 219 0.73 -1.71 11.84
CA ASP A 219 2.01 -1.56 11.15
C ASP A 219 1.90 -2.05 9.69
N ILE A 220 2.60 -1.36 8.78
CA ILE A 220 2.69 -1.78 7.38
C ILE A 220 3.55 -3.02 7.29
N PHE A 221 3.13 -3.99 6.47
CA PHE A 221 3.92 -5.18 6.23
C PHE A 221 5.28 -4.84 5.62
N GLU A 222 6.36 -5.27 6.28
CA GLU A 222 7.72 -5.17 5.77
C GLU A 222 8.19 -6.53 5.26
N LEU A 223 8.79 -6.54 4.07
CA LEU A 223 9.45 -7.71 3.51
C LEU A 223 10.96 -7.65 3.86
N PRO A 224 11.47 -8.53 4.72
CA PRO A 224 12.84 -8.43 5.22
C PRO A 224 13.86 -8.78 4.13
N ASN A 225 14.86 -7.93 3.91
CA ASN A 225 15.92 -8.20 2.94
C ASN A 225 16.66 -9.52 3.27
N PRO A 226 16.85 -10.41 2.28
CA PRO A 226 17.63 -11.61 2.49
C PRO A 226 19.11 -11.27 2.67
N LEU A 227 19.81 -12.08 3.45
CA LEU A 227 21.25 -11.95 3.64
C LEU A 227 21.97 -12.30 2.33
N GLY A 228 22.92 -11.44 1.93
CA GLY A 228 23.78 -11.68 0.78
C GLY A 228 24.82 -12.76 1.03
N THR A 229 25.28 -13.39 -0.04
CA THR A 229 26.44 -14.29 -0.04
C THR A 229 27.62 -13.69 -0.85
N PRO A 230 28.84 -14.23 -0.70
CA PRO A 230 29.97 -13.83 -1.55
C PRO A 230 29.72 -14.05 -3.05
N GLU A 231 28.90 -15.04 -3.42
CA GLU A 231 28.46 -15.27 -4.80
C GLU A 231 27.57 -14.13 -5.30
N ASP A 232 26.64 -13.63 -4.47
CA ASP A 232 25.79 -12.49 -4.82
C ASP A 232 26.62 -11.23 -5.09
N GLU A 233 27.61 -10.95 -4.24
CA GLU A 233 28.55 -9.82 -4.42
C GLU A 233 29.33 -9.94 -5.73
N LYS A 234 29.82 -11.16 -6.03
CA LYS A 234 30.55 -11.42 -7.27
C LYS A 234 29.67 -11.28 -8.50
N ILE A 235 28.44 -11.76 -8.45
CA ILE A 235 27.43 -11.55 -9.51
C ILE A 235 27.15 -10.05 -9.66
N GLY A 236 26.96 -9.34 -8.55
CA GLY A 236 26.73 -7.90 -8.49
C GLY A 236 27.81 -7.11 -9.20
N ALA A 237 29.08 -7.35 -8.86
CA ALA A 237 30.23 -6.68 -9.46
C ALA A 237 30.32 -6.94 -10.98
N LEU A 238 30.17 -8.19 -11.41
CA LEU A 238 30.22 -8.55 -12.83
C LEU A 238 29.09 -7.87 -13.63
N ILE A 239 27.88 -7.77 -13.07
CA ILE A 239 26.78 -7.08 -13.74
C ILE A 239 27.03 -5.57 -13.76
N ALA A 240 27.48 -4.99 -12.64
CA ALA A 240 27.77 -3.56 -12.53
C ALA A 240 28.80 -3.08 -13.57
N GLU A 241 29.85 -3.86 -13.85
CA GLU A 241 30.84 -3.54 -14.90
C GLU A 241 30.24 -3.33 -16.30
N ARG A 242 29.05 -3.88 -16.57
CA ARG A 242 28.37 -3.80 -17.87
C ARG A 242 27.33 -2.69 -17.93
N ILE A 243 27.05 -2.03 -16.81
CA ILE A 243 26.07 -0.97 -16.71
C ILE A 243 26.79 0.36 -16.95
N PRO A 244 26.42 1.13 -17.99
CA PRO A 244 27.04 2.42 -18.23
C PRO A 244 26.44 3.50 -17.31
N ASP A 245 27.21 4.56 -17.04
CA ASP A 245 26.69 5.81 -16.48
C ASP A 245 25.50 6.32 -17.30
N GLY A 246 24.45 6.78 -16.63
CA GLY A 246 23.21 7.20 -17.28
C GLY A 246 22.22 6.10 -17.62
N ALA A 247 22.52 4.83 -17.32
CA ALA A 247 21.57 3.74 -17.53
C ALA A 247 20.28 3.92 -16.72
N THR A 248 19.15 3.48 -17.28
CA THR A 248 17.88 3.34 -16.53
C THR A 248 17.76 1.90 -16.06
N ILE A 249 17.75 1.70 -14.73
CA ILE A 249 17.77 0.39 -14.10
C ILE A 249 16.38 -0.07 -13.64
N GLN A 250 16.21 -1.39 -13.67
CA GLN A 250 15.17 -2.16 -13.03
C GLN A 250 15.86 -3.29 -12.26
N LEU A 251 15.52 -3.47 -10.98
CA LEU A 251 16.03 -4.56 -10.15
C LEU A 251 14.85 -5.27 -9.49
N GLY A 252 14.99 -6.58 -9.28
CA GLY A 252 14.05 -7.35 -8.48
C GLY A 252 14.35 -7.25 -6.99
N TYR A 253 13.50 -7.89 -6.18
CA TYR A 253 13.79 -8.18 -4.78
C TYR A 253 14.69 -9.43 -4.66
N GLY A 254 15.58 -9.43 -3.68
CA GLY A 254 16.45 -10.56 -3.37
C GLY A 254 17.90 -10.17 -3.13
N ALA A 255 18.70 -11.14 -2.69
CA ALA A 255 20.10 -10.92 -2.34
C ALA A 255 20.95 -10.52 -3.56
N ALA A 256 20.92 -11.32 -4.63
CA ALA A 256 21.62 -11.02 -5.87
C ALA A 256 21.22 -9.66 -6.51
N PRO A 257 19.93 -9.34 -6.73
CA PRO A 257 19.54 -8.03 -7.26
C PRO A 257 19.96 -6.86 -6.38
N SER A 258 19.89 -7.03 -5.05
CA SER A 258 20.33 -6.00 -4.10
C SER A 258 21.84 -5.79 -4.20
N ALA A 259 22.63 -6.86 -4.30
CA ALA A 259 24.07 -6.79 -4.49
C ALA A 259 24.43 -6.07 -5.80
N VAL A 260 23.72 -6.32 -6.91
CA VAL A 260 23.87 -5.53 -8.14
C VAL A 260 23.65 -4.04 -7.85
N GLY A 261 22.54 -3.69 -7.20
CA GLY A 261 22.23 -2.30 -6.87
C GLY A 261 23.32 -1.63 -6.03
N LEU A 262 23.85 -2.32 -5.01
CA LEU A 262 24.90 -1.77 -4.15
C LEU A 262 26.26 -1.63 -4.88
N CYS A 263 26.59 -2.54 -5.80
CA CYS A 263 27.79 -2.42 -6.62
C CYS A 263 27.74 -1.27 -7.63
N LEU A 264 26.58 -0.62 -7.81
CA LEU A 264 26.43 0.55 -8.68
C LEU A 264 26.77 1.88 -7.97
N ILE A 265 27.20 1.87 -6.70
CA ILE A 265 27.35 3.08 -5.89
C ILE A 265 28.35 4.11 -6.45
N ASP A 266 29.29 3.70 -7.30
CA ASP A 266 30.26 4.61 -7.94
C ASP A 266 29.84 5.09 -9.34
N HIS A 267 28.67 4.67 -9.82
CA HIS A 267 28.12 5.14 -11.10
C HIS A 267 27.58 6.57 -10.99
N LYS A 268 27.20 7.14 -12.13
CA LYS A 268 26.65 8.49 -12.22
C LYS A 268 25.38 8.54 -13.06
N HIS A 269 24.48 9.41 -12.63
CA HIS A 269 23.27 9.79 -13.37
C HIS A 269 22.33 8.62 -13.69
N LEU A 270 22.29 7.60 -12.83
CA LEU A 270 21.40 6.47 -13.02
C LEU A 270 19.93 6.92 -12.99
N GLY A 271 19.11 6.29 -13.82
CA GLY A 271 17.66 6.40 -13.79
C GLY A 271 17.01 5.16 -13.19
N ILE A 272 15.84 5.31 -12.59
CA ILE A 272 15.07 4.21 -12.03
C ILE A 272 13.70 4.15 -12.70
N HIS A 273 13.43 3.03 -13.37
CA HIS A 273 12.12 2.65 -13.88
C HIS A 273 11.97 1.16 -13.60
N THR A 274 11.28 0.82 -12.53
CA THR A 274 11.23 -0.55 -12.01
C THR A 274 9.81 -1.06 -11.85
N GLU A 275 9.67 -2.37 -11.70
CA GLU A 275 8.42 -2.97 -11.25
C GLU A 275 8.24 -2.72 -9.74
N MET A 276 9.09 -3.37 -8.94
CA MET A 276 9.17 -3.20 -7.49
C MET A 276 10.26 -2.18 -7.12
N PHE A 277 9.94 -1.24 -6.24
CA PHE A 277 10.95 -0.39 -5.59
C PHE A 277 11.52 -1.11 -4.37
N VAL A 278 12.85 -1.17 -4.25
CA VAL A 278 13.55 -1.91 -3.18
C VAL A 278 14.64 -1.06 -2.52
N ASP A 279 15.09 -1.44 -1.33
CA ASP A 279 16.04 -0.64 -0.53
C ASP A 279 17.34 -0.28 -1.26
N ALA A 280 17.87 -1.17 -2.10
CA ALA A 280 19.09 -0.88 -2.87
C ALA A 280 18.92 0.37 -3.76
N MET A 281 17.71 0.62 -4.28
CA MET A 281 17.40 1.81 -5.06
C MET A 281 17.37 3.07 -4.21
N ARG A 282 16.84 2.99 -2.99
CA ARG A 282 16.91 4.07 -2.01
C ARG A 282 18.36 4.42 -1.71
N VAL A 283 19.23 3.44 -1.47
CA VAL A 283 20.66 3.67 -1.21
C VAL A 283 21.32 4.46 -2.36
N LEU A 284 21.05 4.07 -3.61
CA LEU A 284 21.56 4.79 -4.79
C LEU A 284 21.00 6.22 -4.91
N MET A 285 19.74 6.43 -4.55
CA MET A 285 19.12 7.76 -4.56
C MET A 285 19.71 8.66 -3.46
N ASP A 286 19.83 8.14 -2.23
CA ASP A 286 20.39 8.86 -1.08
C ASP A 286 21.86 9.24 -1.32
N ALA A 287 22.61 8.42 -2.06
CA ALA A 287 23.98 8.71 -2.49
C ALA A 287 24.08 9.71 -3.66
N GLY A 288 22.96 10.13 -4.26
CA GLY A 288 22.93 11.03 -5.43
C GLY A 288 23.38 10.36 -6.74
N VAL A 289 23.58 9.05 -6.74
CA VAL A 289 23.99 8.25 -7.91
C VAL A 289 22.81 8.08 -8.87
N ALA A 290 21.64 7.77 -8.30
CA ALA A 290 20.40 7.67 -9.04
C ALA A 290 19.61 8.99 -8.97
N ASP A 291 19.90 9.89 -9.90
CA ASP A 291 19.28 11.23 -10.00
C ASP A 291 18.17 11.32 -11.06
N ASN A 292 17.96 10.26 -11.84
CA ASN A 292 16.98 10.18 -12.93
C ASN A 292 17.15 11.23 -14.05
N SER A 293 18.27 11.95 -14.11
CA SER A 293 18.49 13.10 -14.99
C SER A 293 18.59 12.74 -16.48
N ARG A 294 19.01 11.50 -16.79
CA ARG A 294 19.22 11.00 -18.16
C ARG A 294 18.11 10.10 -18.69
N LYS A 295 17.02 9.91 -17.93
CA LYS A 295 15.88 9.14 -18.41
C LYS A 295 15.23 9.82 -19.61
N SER A 296 14.90 9.05 -20.64
CA SER A 296 14.15 9.53 -21.81
C SER A 296 12.67 9.81 -21.49
N ILE A 297 12.12 9.09 -20.51
CA ILE A 297 10.72 9.18 -20.07
C ILE A 297 10.70 9.58 -18.59
N ASN A 298 9.91 10.61 -18.26
CA ASN A 298 9.80 11.18 -16.91
C ASN A 298 11.18 11.49 -16.26
N PRO A 299 12.02 12.34 -16.88
CA PRO A 299 13.30 12.73 -16.31
C PRO A 299 13.12 13.36 -14.92
N GLY A 300 14.08 13.10 -14.04
CA GLY A 300 14.07 13.56 -12.64
C GLY A 300 13.09 12.84 -11.73
N LYS A 301 12.42 11.77 -12.19
CA LYS A 301 11.46 11.00 -11.38
C LYS A 301 11.80 9.52 -11.35
N THR A 302 11.84 8.92 -10.17
CA THR A 302 11.83 7.47 -9.99
C THR A 302 10.43 6.93 -10.30
N LEU A 303 10.33 5.88 -11.12
CA LEU A 303 9.07 5.22 -11.45
C LEU A 303 9.07 3.78 -10.94
N TYR A 304 7.98 3.39 -10.29
CA TYR A 304 7.72 2.05 -9.81
C TYR A 304 6.22 1.75 -9.82
N THR A 305 5.82 0.48 -9.73
CA THR A 305 4.40 0.08 -9.69
C THR A 305 3.95 -0.42 -8.31
N PHE A 306 4.86 -0.95 -7.49
CA PHE A 306 4.67 -1.23 -6.06
C PHE A 306 6.02 -1.18 -5.31
N ALA A 307 5.99 -1.09 -3.98
CA ALA A 307 7.16 -1.03 -3.11
C ALA A 307 7.01 -1.98 -1.92
#